data_AF-A0A7X4BVL4-F1
#
_entry.id   AF-A0A7X4BVL4-F1
#
_cell.length_a   1.000
_cell.length_b   1.000
_cell.length_c   1.000
_cell.angle_alpha   90.00
_cell.angle_beta   90.00
_cell.angle_gamma   90.00
#
_symmetry.space_group_name_H-M   'P 1'
#
loop_
_entity.id
_entity.type
_entity.pdbx_description
1 polymer ?
#
loop_
_entity_poly.entity_id
_entity_poly.type
_entity_poly.pdbx_seq_one_letter_code
_entity_poly.pdbx_strand_id
1 'polypeptide(L)'
;MGGFLMDLGVRQEPDGTSTILFECKTSALRYEMPLRISTWRERRKVRLQADDGLDPMCPRGELGPTLVRRGKDFFCPRCNLMFGRVP
;
A
#
# COMPACT_ATOMS: atom_id res chain seq x y z
N MET A 1 6.83 -17.87 -27.95
CA MET A 1 6.21 -18.54 -26.79
C MET A 1 6.15 -17.54 -25.65
N GLY A 2 4.95 -17.17 -25.19
CA GLY A 2 4.77 -16.23 -24.07
C GLY A 2 4.34 -17.00 -22.82
N GLY A 3 5.13 -16.95 -21.76
CA GLY A 3 4.73 -17.39 -20.43
C GLY A 3 4.03 -16.24 -19.70
N PHE A 4 2.97 -16.53 -18.95
CA PHE A 4 2.35 -15.56 -18.05
C PHE A 4 2.76 -15.84 -16.61
N LEU A 5 2.85 -14.78 -15.81
CA LEU A 5 3.10 -14.86 -14.38
C LEU A 5 1.78 -15.17 -13.67
N MET A 6 1.74 -16.27 -12.92
CA MET A 6 0.64 -16.57 -12.00
C MET A 6 0.90 -15.93 -10.64
N ASP A 7 -0.11 -15.28 -10.08
CA ASP A 7 -0.10 -14.80 -8.69
C ASP A 7 -0.14 -16.01 -7.73
N LEU A 8 0.88 -16.12 -6.87
CA LEU A 8 0.95 -17.12 -5.80
C LEU A 8 0.47 -16.56 -4.44
N GLY A 9 0.36 -15.24 -4.31
CA GLY A 9 -0.12 -14.55 -3.11
C GLY A 9 0.78 -13.42 -2.64
N VAL A 10 0.33 -12.76 -1.58
CA VAL A 10 1.01 -11.62 -0.94
C VAL A 10 1.60 -12.03 0.41
N ARG A 11 2.92 -11.89 0.56
CA ARG A 11 3.65 -12.03 1.83
C ARG A 11 3.73 -10.67 2.51
N GLN A 12 3.35 -10.58 3.79
CA GLN A 12 3.63 -9.39 4.60
C GLN A 12 5.04 -9.48 5.19
N GLU A 13 5.78 -8.39 5.11
CA GLU A 13 7.15 -8.30 5.63
C GLU A 13 7.16 -7.67 7.04
N PRO A 14 8.17 -7.97 7.89
CA PRO A 14 8.26 -7.44 9.25
C PRO A 14 8.34 -5.91 9.34
N ASP A 15 8.85 -5.25 8.30
CA ASP A 15 8.90 -3.78 8.19
C ASP A 15 7.55 -3.15 7.80
N GLY A 16 6.51 -3.97 7.64
CA GLY A 16 5.17 -3.57 7.25
C GLY A 16 5.00 -3.39 5.74
N THR A 17 6.04 -3.63 4.94
CA THR A 17 5.90 -3.76 3.49
C THR A 17 5.21 -5.08 3.13
N SER A 18 4.94 -5.29 1.85
CA SER A 18 4.42 -6.55 1.38
C SER A 18 5.13 -6.91 0.09
N THR A 19 5.18 -8.20 -0.22
CA THR A 19 5.81 -8.73 -1.42
C THR A 19 4.80 -9.63 -2.11
N ILE A 20 4.54 -9.40 -3.39
CA ILE A 20 3.75 -10.33 -4.20
C ILE A 20 4.68 -11.38 -4.80
N LEU A 21 4.25 -12.64 -4.73
CA LEU A 21 4.97 -13.78 -5.26
C LEU A 21 4.32 -14.20 -6.58
N PHE A 22 5.12 -14.34 -7.62
CA PHE A 22 4.67 -14.84 -8.92
C PHE A 22 5.43 -16.10 -9.33
N GLU A 23 4.78 -16.95 -10.10
CA GLU A 23 5.41 -18.11 -10.75
C GLU A 23 5.16 -18.11 -12.25
N CYS A 24 6.22 -18.25 -13.04
CA CYS A 24 6.12 -18.46 -14.47
C CYS A 24 5.83 -19.94 -14.76
N LYS A 25 4.66 -20.24 -15.34
CA LYS A 25 4.28 -21.63 -15.70
C LYS A 25 5.25 -22.31 -16.67
N THR A 26 5.93 -21.54 -17.51
CA THR A 26 6.79 -22.10 -18.58
C THR A 26 8.17 -22.48 -18.07
N SER A 27 8.71 -21.76 -17.07
CA SER A 27 10.08 -21.96 -16.59
C SER A 27 10.17 -22.37 -15.12
N ALA A 28 9.04 -22.46 -14.40
CA ALA A 28 8.98 -22.64 -12.95
C ALA A 28 9.80 -21.60 -12.15
N LEU A 29 10.14 -20.45 -12.77
CA LEU A 29 10.82 -19.36 -12.09
C LEU A 29 9.85 -18.65 -11.16
N ARG A 30 10.32 -18.34 -9.95
CA ARG A 30 9.59 -17.52 -8.98
C ARG A 30 10.15 -16.10 -8.96
N TYR A 31 9.23 -15.13 -8.97
CA TYR A 31 9.55 -13.72 -8.91
C TYR A 31 8.94 -13.12 -7.64
N GLU A 32 9.76 -12.38 -6.89
CA GLU A 32 9.29 -11.59 -5.76
C GLU A 32 9.24 -10.12 -6.20
N MET A 33 8.10 -9.47 -6.03
CA MET A 33 7.94 -8.05 -6.33
C MET A 33 7.45 -7.30 -5.09
N PRO A 34 8.17 -6.27 -4.61
CA PRO A 34 7.74 -5.51 -3.44
C PRO A 34 6.48 -4.69 -3.78
N LEU A 35 5.41 -4.96 -3.05
CA LEU A 35 4.20 -4.17 -3.00
C LEU A 35 4.39 -2.98 -2.08
N ARG A 36 4.24 -1.79 -2.64
CA ARG A 36 4.02 -0.59 -1.84
C ARG A 36 2.55 -0.57 -1.45
N ILE A 37 2.23 -0.99 -0.24
CA ILE A 37 0.92 -0.78 0.38
C ILE A 37 1.07 0.00 1.68
N SER A 38 0.03 0.68 2.13
CA SER A 38 0.04 1.31 3.46
C SER A 38 0.05 0.27 4.57
N THR A 39 0.91 0.47 5.56
CA THR A 39 1.03 -0.42 6.72
C THR A 39 -0.07 -0.15 7.73
N TRP A 40 -0.38 -1.09 8.63
CA TRP A 40 -1.37 -0.84 9.69
C TRP A 40 -1.02 0.39 10.55
N ARG A 41 0.27 0.59 10.86
CA ARG A 41 0.74 1.76 11.64
C ARG A 41 0.48 3.07 10.91
N GLU A 42 0.67 3.09 9.61
CA GLU A 42 0.40 4.27 8.77
C GLU A 42 -1.09 4.57 8.70
N ARG A 43 -1.92 3.55 8.47
CA ARG A 43 -3.38 3.69 8.48
C ARG A 43 -3.89 4.21 9.82
N ARG A 44 -3.33 3.71 10.93
CA ARG A 44 -3.66 4.18 12.28
C ARG A 44 -3.29 5.66 12.48
N LYS A 45 -2.11 6.10 12.04
CA LYS A 45 -1.71 7.53 12.11
C LYS A 45 -2.67 8.43 11.35
N VAL A 46 -3.04 8.05 10.12
CA VAL A 46 -4.00 8.79 9.30
C VAL A 46 -5.37 8.85 9.97
N ARG A 47 -5.83 7.72 10.51
CA ARG A 47 -7.11 7.66 11.20
C ARG A 47 -7.16 8.51 12.46
N LEU A 48 -6.10 8.52 13.27
CA LEU A 48 -6.02 9.38 14.46
C LEU A 48 -6.15 10.86 14.08
N GLN A 49 -5.46 11.33 13.05
CA GLN A 49 -5.59 12.71 12.57
C GLN A 49 -7.02 13.02 12.09
N ALA A 50 -7.64 12.08 11.37
CA ALA A 50 -9.02 12.23 10.90
C ALA A 50 -10.03 12.27 12.07
N ASP A 51 -9.83 11.41 13.07
CA ASP A 51 -10.67 11.34 14.27
C ASP A 51 -10.52 12.61 15.14
N ASP A 52 -9.34 13.24 15.12
CA ASP A 52 -9.07 14.55 15.76
C ASP A 52 -9.63 15.74 14.95
N GLY A 53 -10.32 15.49 13.83
CA GLY A 53 -10.92 16.51 12.96
C GLY A 53 -9.91 17.27 12.08
N LEU A 54 -8.68 16.76 11.96
CA LEU A 54 -7.64 17.34 11.12
C LEU A 54 -7.71 16.82 9.68
N ASP A 55 -7.19 17.59 8.73
CA ASP A 55 -6.91 17.12 7.37
C ASP A 55 -5.70 16.17 7.38
N PRO A 56 -5.88 14.86 7.14
CA PRO A 56 -4.79 13.91 7.38
C PRO A 56 -3.66 14.08 6.38
N MET A 57 -2.43 13.98 6.87
CA MET A 57 -1.20 14.10 6.09
C MET A 57 -0.62 12.72 5.78
N CYS A 58 0.07 12.60 4.65
CA CYS A 58 0.74 11.37 4.28
C CYS A 58 1.81 11.01 5.35
N PRO A 59 1.73 9.83 5.98
CA PRO A 59 2.67 9.44 7.04
C PRO A 59 4.05 9.04 6.51
N ARG A 60 4.21 8.93 5.18
CA ARG A 60 5.48 8.67 4.50
C ARG A 60 6.08 10.01 4.05
N GLY A 61 6.93 10.58 4.90
CA GLY A 61 7.72 11.79 4.63
C GLY A 61 7.64 12.82 5.76
N GLU A 62 8.71 13.60 5.96
CA GLU A 62 8.75 14.69 6.96
C GLU A 62 7.77 15.83 6.63
N LEU A 63 7.49 16.04 5.34
CA LEU A 63 6.49 16.98 4.79
C LEU A 63 5.56 16.22 3.85
N GLY A 64 4.86 15.21 4.37
CA GLY A 64 3.90 14.44 3.58
C GLY A 64 2.77 15.34 3.06
N PRO A 65 2.36 15.24 1.78
CA PRO A 65 1.23 16.03 1.29
C PRO A 65 -0.06 15.65 2.02
N THR A 66 -1.02 16.56 2.06
CA THR A 66 -2.37 16.27 2.53
C THR A 66 -2.97 15.13 1.72
N LEU A 67 -3.58 14.17 2.41
CA LEU A 67 -4.28 13.07 1.78
C LEU A 67 -5.58 13.58 1.19
N VAL A 68 -5.89 13.14 -0.02
CA VAL A 68 -7.14 13.47 -0.70
C VAL A 68 -8.14 12.33 -0.53
N ARG A 69 -9.43 12.67 -0.55
CA ARG A 69 -10.50 11.64 -0.56
C ARG A 69 -10.59 11.03 -1.96
N ARG A 70 -10.54 9.71 -2.04
CA ARG A 70 -10.83 8.96 -3.26
C ARG A 70 -11.89 7.91 -2.94
N GLY A 71 -13.14 8.24 -3.22
CA GLY A 71 -14.28 7.45 -2.79
C GLY A 71 -14.39 7.44 -1.26
N LYS A 72 -14.33 6.24 -0.67
CA LYS A 72 -14.45 6.04 0.79
C LYS A 72 -13.11 6.01 1.51
N ASP A 73 -12.00 6.28 0.82
CA ASP A 73 -10.65 6.07 1.36
C ASP A 73 -9.77 7.32 1.21
N PHE A 74 -8.80 7.47 2.12
CA PHE A 74 -7.75 8.47 2.02
C PHE A 74 -6.65 8.01 1.07
N PHE A 75 -6.24 8.87 0.15
CA PHE A 75 -5.29 8.60 -0.91
C PHE A 75 -4.16 9.62 -0.92
N CYS A 76 -2.91 9.17 -1.06
CA CYS A 76 -1.77 10.04 -1.27
C CYS A 76 -1.43 10.12 -2.77
N PRO A 77 -1.51 11.28 -3.42
CA PRO A 77 -1.17 11.42 -4.84
C PRO A 77 0.33 11.25 -5.11
N ARG A 78 1.19 11.57 -4.14
CA ARG A 78 2.65 11.43 -4.27
C ARG A 78 3.11 9.97 -4.15
N CYS A 79 2.59 9.25 -3.17
CA CYS A 79 2.94 7.84 -2.95
C CYS A 79 2.13 6.89 -3.84
N ASN A 80 1.00 7.36 -4.38
CA ASN A 80 -0.01 6.56 -5.05
C ASN A 80 -0.55 5.40 -4.17
N LEU A 81 -0.80 5.69 -2.89
CA LEU A 81 -1.22 4.71 -1.87
C LEU A 81 -2.52 5.12 -1.18
N MET A 82 -3.35 4.14 -0.85
CA MET A 82 -4.54 4.30 -0.02
C MET A 82 -4.20 4.02 1.45
N PHE A 83 -4.71 4.82 2.39
CA PHE A 83 -4.46 4.70 3.84
C PHE A 83 -5.68 4.26 4.65
N GLY A 84 -6.72 3.78 3.97
CA GLY A 84 -7.93 3.25 4.58
C GLY A 84 -9.07 4.26 4.58
N ARG A 85 -10.18 3.87 5.22
CA ARG A 85 -11.45 4.56 5.06
C ARG A 85 -11.46 5.93 5.72
N VAL A 86 -12.12 6.84 5.04
CA VAL A 86 -12.52 8.13 5.59
C VAL A 86 -13.65 7.88 6.60
N PRO A 87 -13.56 8.44 7.82
CA PRO A 87 -14.64 8.38 8.80
C PRO A 87 -15.95 8.98 8.26
#